data_AF-A0A535KDK2-F1
#
_entry.id   AF-A0A535KDK2-F1
#
_cell.length_a   1.000
_cell.length_b   1.000
_cell.length_c   1.000
_cell.angle_alpha   90.00
_cell.angle_beta   90.00
_cell.angle_gamma   90.00
#
_symmetry.space_group_name_H-M   'P 1'
#
loop_
_entity.id
_entity.type
_entity.pdbx_description
1 polymer ?
#
loop_
_entity_poly.entity_id
_entity_poly.type
_entity_poly.pdbx_seq_one_letter_code
_entity_poly.pdbx_strand_id
1 'polypeptide(L)'
;MATVRPAAPDVEQKDIDEARAFNAQLEALIATQPPVISVPPDVSRRARREGKGIFPAPVFLEEARDIEVAGIKVRVLRPDKKATGIYLHLHGGGWTLGAHDMQDVALKL
;
A
#
# COMPACT_ATOMS: atom_id res chain seq x y z
N MET A 1 -20.61 16.39 19.11
CA MET A 1 -19.15 16.54 19.33
C MET A 1 -18.56 15.13 19.38
N ALA A 2 -17.70 14.77 18.42
CA ALA A 2 -17.03 13.47 18.44
C ALA A 2 -15.99 13.49 19.56
N THR A 3 -16.14 12.64 20.57
CA THR A 3 -15.16 12.47 21.64
C THR A 3 -13.94 11.78 21.05
N VAL A 4 -12.81 12.50 21.04
CA VAL A 4 -11.51 11.92 20.68
C VAL A 4 -11.17 10.89 21.76
N ARG A 5 -11.05 9.61 21.37
CA ARG A 5 -10.54 8.59 22.29
C ARG A 5 -9.07 8.92 22.60
N PRO A 6 -8.63 8.74 23.87
CA PRO A 6 -7.21 8.84 24.19
C PRO A 6 -6.43 7.81 23.36
N ALA A 7 -5.17 8.14 23.09
CA ALA A 7 -4.27 7.23 22.39
C ALA A 7 -4.14 5.90 23.18
N ALA A 8 -3.79 4.83 22.48
CA ALA A 8 -3.50 3.55 23.14
C ALA A 8 -2.42 3.77 24.22
N PRO A 9 -2.43 2.99 25.31
CA PRO A 9 -1.59 3.24 26.48
C PRO A 9 -0.07 3.20 26.23
N ASP A 10 0.35 2.78 25.03
CA ASP A 10 1.73 2.72 24.54
C ASP A 10 2.11 3.86 23.57
N VAL A 11 1.18 4.76 23.25
CA VAL A 11 1.43 5.89 22.35
C VAL A 11 1.80 7.12 23.18
N GLU A 12 3.05 7.53 23.06
CA GLU A 12 3.61 8.67 23.76
C GLU A 12 3.45 9.96 22.96
N GLN A 13 3.62 11.11 23.63
CA GLN A 13 3.51 12.42 22.97
C GLN A 13 4.46 12.56 21.77
N LYS A 14 5.66 11.98 21.86
CA LYS A 14 6.65 11.96 20.76
C LYS A 14 6.11 11.26 19.50
N ASP A 15 5.32 10.20 19.65
CA ASP A 15 4.81 9.41 18.53
C ASP A 15 3.69 10.19 17.81
N ILE A 16 2.88 10.92 18.59
CA ILE A 16 1.87 11.85 18.07
C ILE A 16 2.54 12.98 17.30
N ASP A 17 3.61 13.56 17.83
CA ASP A 17 4.33 14.66 17.19
C ASP A 17 5.06 14.21 15.92
N GLU A 18 5.65 13.01 15.92
CA GLU A 18 6.19 12.37 14.72
C GLU A 18 5.11 12.18 13.65
N ALA A 19 3.95 11.60 14.01
CA ALA A 19 2.85 11.39 13.08
C ALA A 19 2.30 12.71 12.50
N ARG A 20 2.22 13.77 13.32
CA ARG A 20 1.83 15.12 12.85
C ARG A 20 2.84 15.68 11.85
N ALA A 21 4.13 15.56 12.15
CA ALA A 21 5.19 16.02 11.26
C ALA A 21 5.17 15.26 9.93
N PHE A 22 5.00 13.94 9.98
CA PHE A 22 4.83 13.09 8.80
C PHE A 22 3.61 13.50 7.98
N ASN A 23 2.44 13.68 8.61
CA ASN A 23 1.22 14.06 7.92
C ASN A 23 1.33 15.43 7.25
N ALA A 24 1.97 16.41 7.89
CA ALA A 24 2.20 17.72 7.29
C ALA A 24 3.09 17.63 6.03
N GLN A 25 4.12 16.77 6.05
CA GLN A 25 4.97 16.52 4.88
C GLN A 25 4.19 15.78 3.78
N LEU A 26 3.39 14.78 4.14
CA LEU A 26 2.56 14.01 3.21
C LEU A 26 1.50 14.89 2.54
N GLU A 27 0.85 15.77 3.29
CA GLU A 27 -0.13 16.73 2.78
C GLU A 27 0.51 17.66 1.74
N ALA A 28 1.66 18.25 2.08
CA ALA A 28 2.39 19.12 1.16
C ALA A 28 2.81 18.38 -0.13
N LEU A 29 3.22 17.10 -0.01
CA LEU A 29 3.59 16.28 -1.16
C LEU A 29 2.38 15.93 -2.03
N ILE A 30 1.25 15.52 -1.44
CA ILE A 30 0.02 15.20 -2.17
C ILE A 30 -0.55 16.43 -2.88
N ALA A 31 -0.42 17.63 -2.30
CA ALA A 31 -0.87 18.88 -2.91
C ALA A 31 -0.16 19.21 -4.25
N THR A 32 0.98 18.58 -4.54
CA THR A 32 1.68 18.71 -5.83
C THR A 32 1.05 17.89 -6.96
N GLN A 33 0.12 16.98 -6.63
CA GLN A 33 -0.49 16.05 -7.56
C GLN A 33 -1.90 16.52 -7.94
N PRO A 34 -2.37 16.21 -9.17
CA PRO A 34 -3.78 16.41 -9.50
C PRO A 34 -4.68 15.54 -8.58
N PRO A 35 -5.91 16.00 -8.28
CA PRO A 35 -6.89 15.16 -7.60
C PRO A 35 -7.06 13.81 -8.30
N VAL A 36 -7.11 12.72 -7.53
CA VAL A 36 -7.16 11.36 -8.10
C VAL A 36 -8.37 11.16 -9.04
N ILE A 37 -9.49 11.84 -8.77
CA ILE A 37 -10.71 11.78 -9.56
C ILE A 37 -10.63 12.54 -10.89
N SER A 38 -9.65 13.44 -11.06
CA SER A 38 -9.48 14.20 -12.30
C SER A 38 -8.51 13.52 -13.28
N VAL A 39 -7.90 12.41 -12.90
CA VAL A 39 -6.98 11.63 -13.75
C VAL A 39 -7.67 10.32 -14.17
N PRO A 40 -7.70 9.96 -15.47
CA PRO A 40 -8.23 8.67 -15.90
C PRO A 40 -7.58 7.49 -15.16
N PRO A 41 -8.34 6.48 -14.70
CA PRO A 41 -7.79 5.39 -13.90
C PRO A 41 -6.66 4.61 -14.57
N ASP A 42 -6.71 4.39 -15.88
CA ASP A 42 -5.68 3.68 -16.64
C ASP A 42 -4.34 4.45 -16.65
N VAL A 43 -4.39 5.78 -16.74
CA VAL A 43 -3.21 6.66 -16.64
C VAL A 43 -2.59 6.55 -15.26
N SER A 44 -3.40 6.66 -14.20
CA SER A 44 -2.96 6.52 -12.81
C SER A 44 -2.33 5.15 -12.53
N ARG A 45 -2.96 4.07 -13.00
CA ARG A 45 -2.46 2.68 -12.86
C ARG A 45 -1.11 2.50 -13.55
N ARG A 46 -0.97 3.02 -14.77
CA ARG A 46 0.28 2.96 -15.54
C ARG A 46 1.40 3.76 -14.84
N ALA A 47 1.13 4.99 -14.44
CA ALA A 47 2.10 5.83 -13.73
C ALA A 47 2.56 5.19 -12.42
N ARG A 48 1.64 4.56 -11.66
CA ARG A 48 1.99 3.83 -10.42
C ARG A 48 2.92 2.65 -10.71
N ARG A 49 2.62 1.83 -11.73
CA ARG A 49 3.44 0.68 -12.11
C ARG A 49 4.83 1.09 -12.60
N GLU A 50 4.91 2.21 -13.32
CA GLU A 50 6.16 2.80 -13.81
C GLU A 50 6.95 3.57 -12.74
N GLY A 51 6.43 3.67 -11.50
CA GLY A 51 7.10 4.38 -10.40
C GLY A 51 7.15 5.90 -10.58
N LYS A 52 6.25 6.49 -11.38
CA LYS A 52 6.24 7.93 -11.73
C LYS A 52 5.39 8.80 -10.79
N GLY A 53 4.96 8.26 -9.65
CA GLY A 53 4.18 9.00 -8.65
C GLY A 53 5.06 9.57 -7.54
N ILE A 54 4.41 10.21 -6.56
CA ILE A 54 5.07 10.74 -5.35
C ILE A 54 5.48 9.66 -4.34
N PHE A 55 4.99 8.43 -4.50
CA PHE A 55 5.32 7.30 -3.64
C PHE A 55 6.42 6.43 -4.25
N PRO A 56 7.27 5.79 -3.42
CA PRO A 56 8.30 4.88 -3.91
C PRO A 56 7.76 3.86 -4.90
N ALA A 57 8.51 3.60 -5.98
CA ALA A 57 8.13 2.63 -7.00
C ALA A 57 7.85 1.25 -6.37
N PRO A 58 6.86 0.49 -6.89
CA PRO A 58 6.65 -0.87 -6.44
C PRO A 58 7.90 -1.70 -6.75
N VAL A 59 8.34 -2.49 -5.77
CA VAL A 59 9.43 -3.46 -5.94
C VAL A 59 8.79 -4.83 -6.12
N PHE A 60 9.14 -5.51 -7.21
CA PHE A 60 8.68 -6.86 -7.52
C PHE A 60 9.77 -7.86 -7.11
N LEU A 61 9.42 -8.81 -6.25
CA LEU A 61 10.39 -9.79 -5.75
C LEU A 61 10.59 -10.91 -6.76
N GLU A 62 11.84 -11.32 -6.96
CA GLU A 62 12.20 -12.33 -7.94
C GLU A 62 11.60 -13.69 -7.60
N GLU A 63 11.44 -14.02 -6.31
CA GLU A 63 10.86 -15.29 -5.86
C GLU A 63 9.33 -15.36 -5.93
N ALA A 64 8.67 -14.22 -6.12
CA ALA A 64 7.22 -14.17 -6.13
C ALA A 64 6.67 -14.73 -7.46
N ARG A 65 5.58 -15.50 -7.36
CA ARG A 65 5.02 -16.26 -8.49
C ARG A 65 3.55 -15.95 -8.64
N ASP A 66 3.09 -15.83 -9.88
CA ASP A 66 1.66 -15.83 -10.17
C ASP A 66 1.21 -17.27 -10.36
N ILE A 67 0.13 -17.65 -9.68
CA ILE A 67 -0.64 -18.86 -10.00
C ILE A 67 -2.02 -18.43 -10.50
N GLU A 68 -2.73 -19.34 -11.14
CA GLU A 68 -4.11 -19.13 -11.55
C GLU A 68 -5.05 -19.98 -10.70
N VAL A 69 -6.09 -19.34 -10.16
CA VAL A 69 -7.15 -20.00 -9.39
C VAL A 69 -8.49 -19.57 -9.98
N ALA A 70 -9.21 -20.51 -10.60
CA ALA A 70 -10.50 -20.25 -11.25
C ALA A 70 -10.48 -19.04 -12.22
N GLY A 71 -9.42 -18.91 -13.02
CA GLY A 71 -9.26 -17.80 -13.98
C GLY A 71 -8.72 -16.49 -13.39
N ILE A 72 -8.45 -16.44 -12.09
CA ILE A 72 -7.93 -15.24 -11.40
C ILE A 72 -6.46 -15.44 -11.08
N LYS A 73 -5.63 -14.44 -11.42
CA LYS A 73 -4.23 -14.41 -11.01
C LYS A 73 -4.11 -14.17 -9.51
N VAL A 74 -3.35 -15.02 -8.84
CA VAL A 74 -3.03 -14.92 -7.41
C VAL A 74 -1.52 -14.82 -7.27
N ARG A 75 -1.05 -13.75 -6.62
CA ARG A 75 0.36 -13.53 -6.31
C ARG A 75 0.73 -14.35 -5.08
N VAL A 76 1.68 -15.27 -5.23
CA VAL A 76 2.16 -16.15 -4.17
C VAL A 76 3.54 -15.70 -3.73
N LEU A 77 3.63 -15.32 -2.45
CA LEU A 77 4.87 -15.07 -1.73
C LEU A 77 5.01 -16.17 -0.67
N ARG A 78 6.12 -16.91 -0.74
CA ARG A 78 6.44 -17.90 0.30
C ARG A 78 7.33 -17.23 1.35
N PRO A 79 7.06 -17.45 2.64
CA PRO A 79 7.96 -17.02 3.68
C PRO A 79 9.30 -17.76 3.58
N ASP A 80 10.36 -17.17 4.12
CA ASP A 80 11.69 -17.81 4.11
C ASP A 80 11.75 -19.02 5.05
N LYS A 81 10.88 -19.03 6.06
CA LYS A 81 10.69 -20.14 7.00
C LYS A 81 9.61 -21.10 6.51
N LYS A 82 9.49 -22.24 7.18
CA LYS A 82 8.39 -23.19 6.93
C LYS A 82 7.05 -22.48 7.13
N ALA A 83 6.23 -22.46 6.08
CA ALA A 83 4.89 -21.90 6.14
C ALA A 83 4.03 -22.63 7.19
N THR A 84 3.36 -21.87 8.05
CA THR A 84 2.46 -22.37 9.11
C THR A 84 0.99 -22.08 8.83
N GLY A 85 0.70 -21.33 7.76
CA GLY A 85 -0.65 -20.95 7.37
C GLY A 85 -0.66 -20.15 6.08
N ILE A 86 -1.84 -19.63 5.73
CA ILE A 86 -2.06 -18.80 4.54
C ILE A 86 -2.62 -17.46 5.01
N TYR A 87 -2.01 -16.37 4.54
CA TYR A 87 -2.59 -15.04 4.63
C TYR A 87 -3.13 -14.65 3.25
N LEU A 88 -4.46 -14.60 3.12
CA LEU A 88 -5.11 -14.12 1.90
C LEU A 88 -5.19 -12.60 1.94
N HIS A 89 -4.36 -11.94 1.13
CA HIS A 89 -4.34 -10.49 1.02
C HIS A 89 -5.19 -9.99 -0.14
N LEU A 90 -5.95 -8.92 0.10
CA LEU A 90 -6.69 -8.18 -0.91
C LEU A 90 -6.22 -6.72 -0.86
N HIS A 91 -5.67 -6.23 -1.96
CA HIS A 91 -5.13 -4.87 -1.99
C HIS A 91 -6.25 -3.82 -1.90
N GLY A 92 -5.91 -2.64 -1.37
CA GLY A 92 -6.80 -1.47 -1.34
C GLY A 92 -6.85 -0.72 -2.69
N GLY A 93 -7.22 0.55 -2.65
CA GLY A 93 -7.30 1.41 -3.84
C GLY A 93 -8.73 1.69 -4.32
N GLY A 94 -9.72 1.58 -3.42
CA GLY A 94 -11.10 1.98 -3.70
C GLY A 94 -11.72 1.26 -4.90
N TRP A 95 -11.45 -0.05 -5.02
CA TRP A 95 -11.92 -0.91 -6.12
C TRP A 95 -11.50 -0.46 -7.52
N THR A 96 -10.59 0.50 -7.63
CA THR A 96 -10.19 1.14 -8.88
C THR A 96 -8.69 1.13 -9.08
N LEU A 97 -7.88 1.36 -8.05
CA LEU A 97 -6.43 1.45 -8.13
C LEU A 97 -5.76 0.25 -7.45
N GLY A 98 -4.45 0.11 -7.69
CA GLY A 98 -3.65 -1.00 -7.17
C GLY A 98 -3.66 -2.25 -8.06
N ALA A 99 -2.85 -3.23 -7.69
CA ALA A 99 -2.79 -4.55 -8.30
C ALA A 99 -2.20 -5.57 -7.31
N HIS A 100 -2.49 -6.85 -7.53
CA HIS A 100 -2.04 -7.98 -6.69
C HIS A 100 -0.52 -8.11 -6.49
N ASP A 101 0.31 -7.50 -7.33
CA ASP A 101 1.77 -7.60 -7.37
C ASP A 101 2.50 -6.33 -6.90
N MET A 102 1.77 -5.29 -6.46
CA MET A 102 2.38 -3.98 -6.14
C MET A 102 2.83 -3.82 -4.67
N GLN A 103 2.78 -4.89 -3.88
CA GLN A 103 3.12 -4.87 -2.45
C GLN A 103 4.05 -6.04 -2.04
N ASP A 104 4.81 -6.62 -2.98
CA ASP A 104 5.61 -7.83 -2.73
C ASP A 104 6.48 -7.71 -1.47
N VAL A 105 7.23 -6.61 -1.30
CA VAL A 105 8.10 -6.39 -0.13
C VAL A 105 7.32 -6.33 1.18
N ALA A 106 6.15 -5.68 1.20
CA ALA A 106 5.33 -5.57 2.40
C ALA A 106 4.63 -6.89 2.78
N LEU A 107 4.49 -7.80 1.82
CA LEU A 107 3.82 -9.08 1.98
C LEU A 107 4.81 -10.25 2.13
N LYS A 108 6.10 -10.00 1.98
CA LYS A 108 7.16 -10.97 2.24
C LYS A 108 7.41 -11.05 3.75
N LEU A 109 7.21 -12.25 4.31
CA LEU A 109 7.38 -12.57 5.73
C LEU A 109 8.55 -13.54 5.98
#